data_AF-A0A3B9VB02-F1
#
_entry.id   AF-A0A3B9VB02-F1
#
_cell.length_a   1.000
_cell.length_b   1.000
_cell.length_c   1.000
_cell.angle_alpha   90.00
_cell.angle_beta   90.00
_cell.angle_gamma   90.00
#
_symmetry.space_group_name_H-M   'P 1'
#
loop_
_entity.id
_entity.type
_entity.pdbx_description
1 polymer ?
#
loop_
_entity_poly.entity_id
_entity_poly.type
_entity_poly.pdbx_seq_one_letter_code
_entity_poly.pdbx_strand_id
1 'polypeptide(L)' 'RLKKKTFKSWDAFIMPYPFSKGVFICGSPITVDRNSSDDELEEKRALLQNSLMEITEKADKYFS' A
#
# COMPACT_ATOMS: atom_id res chain seq x y z
N ARG A 1 -15.26 2.90 -18.17
CA ARG A 1 -13.97 3.47 -17.69
C ARG A 1 -14.20 4.03 -16.29
N LEU A 2 -13.72 3.35 -15.23
CA LEU A 2 -13.90 3.78 -13.84
C LEU A 2 -13.26 5.16 -13.66
N LYS A 3 -14.05 6.18 -13.28
CA LYS A 3 -13.55 7.52 -12.96
C LYS A 3 -12.94 7.47 -11.55
N LYS A 4 -11.60 7.37 -11.47
CA LYS A 4 -10.85 7.49 -10.22
C LYS A 4 -10.23 8.89 -10.13
N LYS A 5 -10.32 9.55 -8.97
CA LYS A 5 -9.59 10.79 -8.69
C LYS A 5 -8.41 10.45 -7.77
N THR A 6 -7.21 10.52 -8.32
CA THR A 6 -5.97 10.32 -7.57
C THR A 6 -5.55 11.68 -6.98
N PHE A 7 -5.47 11.76 -5.67
CA PHE A 7 -4.89 12.93 -5.01
C PHE A 7 -3.37 12.84 -5.08
N LYS A 8 -2.68 13.96 -5.31
CA LYS A 8 -1.22 14.06 -5.11
C LYS A 8 -0.93 14.17 -3.62
N SER A 9 -1.33 13.16 -2.85
CA SER A 9 -0.91 12.96 -1.47
C SER A 9 0.33 12.08 -1.45
N TRP A 10 1.00 12.02 -0.31
CA TRP A 10 2.17 11.18 -0.07
C TRP A 10 1.90 9.67 -0.23
N ASP A 11 0.64 9.23 -0.27
CA ASP A 11 0.23 7.85 -0.61
C ASP A 11 -0.54 7.73 -1.94
N ALA A 12 -0.64 8.81 -2.72
CA ALA A 12 -1.45 8.85 -3.95
C ALA A 12 -2.92 8.41 -3.76
N PHE A 13 -3.53 8.76 -2.61
CA PHE A 13 -4.90 8.40 -2.24
C PHE A 13 -5.89 8.41 -3.41
N ILE A 14 -6.48 7.24 -3.68
CA ILE A 14 -7.49 7.05 -4.71
C ILE A 14 -8.85 7.24 -4.06
N MET A 15 -9.56 8.31 -4.41
CA MET A 15 -10.96 8.45 -4.00
C MET A 15 -11.86 7.85 -5.10
N PRO A 16 -12.47 6.68 -4.86
CA PRO A 16 -13.54 6.19 -5.72
C PRO A 16 -14.73 7.14 -5.65
N TYR A 17 -15.36 7.42 -6.79
CA TYR A 17 -16.65 8.14 -6.78
C TYR A 17 -17.68 7.33 -5.98
N PRO A 18 -18.63 7.97 -5.26
CA PRO A 18 -19.73 7.25 -4.65
C PRO A 18 -20.40 6.35 -5.70
N PHE A 19 -20.69 5.10 -5.34
CA PHE A 19 -21.22 4.02 -6.21
C PHE A 19 -20.24 3.37 -7.20
N SER A 20 -18.93 3.57 -7.07
CA SER A 20 -17.94 2.82 -7.85
C SER A 20 -17.42 1.58 -7.12
N LYS A 21 -17.11 0.52 -7.89
CA LYS A 21 -16.48 -0.70 -7.36
C LYS A 21 -15.02 -0.41 -7.06
N GLY A 22 -14.61 -0.57 -5.80
CA GLY A 22 -13.22 -0.48 -5.36
C GLY A 22 -12.78 -1.78 -4.72
N VAL A 23 -11.48 -2.05 -4.76
CA VAL A 23 -10.84 -3.11 -3.98
C VAL A 23 -9.88 -2.43 -2.99
N PHE A 24 -9.92 -2.86 -1.74
CA PHE A 24 -8.98 -2.43 -0.72
C PHE A 24 -8.17 -3.65 -0.29
N ILE A 25 -6.87 -3.61 -0.51
CA ILE A 25 -5.95 -4.71 -0.15
C ILE A 25 -5.04 -4.18 0.96
N CYS A 26 -5.08 -4.84 2.10
CA CYS A 26 -4.20 -4.56 3.23
C CYS A 26 -3.29 -5.76 3.44
N GLY A 27 -1.98 -5.51 3.52
CA GLY A 27 -0.97 -6.53 3.79
C GLY A 27 -0.89 -6.91 5.28
N SER A 28 -0.03 -7.87 5.60
CA SER A 28 0.24 -8.26 6.98
C SER A 28 0.87 -7.10 7.77
N PRO A 29 0.51 -6.92 9.06
CA PRO A 29 1.11 -5.88 9.88
C PRO A 29 2.60 -6.18 10.11
N ILE A 30 3.44 -5.14 10.00
CA ILE A 30 4.87 -5.22 10.25
C ILE A 30 5.16 -4.52 11.58
N THR A 31 5.53 -5.31 12.58
CA THR A 31 5.89 -4.80 13.90
C THR A 31 7.37 -4.43 13.92
N VAL A 32 7.66 -3.21 14.38
CA VAL A 32 9.01 -2.70 14.61
C VAL A 32 9.15 -2.49 16.11
N ASP A 33 10.21 -3.04 16.71
CA ASP A 33 10.49 -2.86 18.13
C ASP A 33 11.10 -1.47 18.35
N ARG A 34 10.85 -0.88 19.53
CA ARG A 34 11.40 0.44 19.85
C ARG A 34 12.92 0.41 20.06
N ASN A 35 13.46 -0.76 20.40
CA ASN A 35 14.89 -0.98 20.62
C ASN A 35 15.59 -1.59 19.39
N SER A 36 14.93 -1.64 18.23
CA SER A 36 15.54 -2.15 17.00
C SER A 36 16.80 -1.37 16.66
N SER A 37 17.85 -2.12 16.28
CA SER A 37 19.09 -1.53 15.78
C SER A 37 18.87 -0.86 14.42
N ASP A 38 19.78 0.01 13.99
CA ASP A 38 19.70 0.68 12.68
C ASP A 38 19.60 -0.33 11.51
N ASP A 39 20.35 -1.42 11.60
CA ASP A 39 20.33 -2.53 10.63
C ASP A 39 18.95 -3.22 10.58
N GLU A 40 18.37 -3.52 11.75
CA GLU A 40 17.04 -4.13 11.84
C GLU A 40 15.95 -3.18 11.33
N LEU A 41 16.10 -1.87 11.57
CA LEU A 41 15.19 -0.85 11.04
C LEU A 41 15.24 -0.80 9.52
N GLU A 42 16.43 -0.91 8.92
CA GLU A 42 16.58 -0.92 7.47
C GLU A 42 16.04 -2.21 6.84
N GLU A 43 16.25 -3.37 7.47
CA GLU A 43 15.61 -4.63 7.05
C GLU A 43 14.08 -4.52 7.11
N LYS A 44 13.52 -3.94 8.17
CA LYS A 44 12.08 -3.71 8.31
C LYS A 44 11.57 -2.71 7.28
N ARG A 45 12.35 -1.67 6.95
CA ARG A 45 12.04 -0.72 5.88
C ARG A 45 11.96 -1.43 4.53
N ALA A 46 12.95 -2.25 4.19
CA ALA A 46 12.96 -3.02 2.95
C ALA A 46 11.78 -4.00 2.89
N LEU A 47 11.46 -4.66 4.00
CA LEU A 47 10.31 -5.57 4.11
C LEU A 47 8.98 -4.82 3.92
N LEU A 48 8.81 -3.65 4.52
CA LEU A 48 7.66 -2.77 4.32
C LEU A 48 7.52 -2.38 2.85
N GLN A 49 8.61 -1.92 2.23
CA GLN A 49 8.61 -1.53 0.82
C GLN A 49 8.18 -2.68 -0.09
N ASN A 50 8.75 -3.87 0.10
CA ASN A 50 8.39 -5.06 -0.68
C ASN A 50 6.93 -5.46 -0.48
N SER A 51 6.44 -5.41 0.77
CA SER A 51 5.03 -5.70 1.06
C SER A 51 4.08 -4.72 0.39
N LEU A 52 4.39 -3.42 0.44
CA LEU A 52 3.60 -2.37 -0.22
C LEU A 52 3.59 -2.53 -1.75
N MET A 53 4.73 -2.87 -2.34
CA MET A 53 4.83 -3.12 -3.78
C MET A 53 3.98 -4.32 -4.20
N GLU A 54 4.06 -5.43 -3.44
CA GLU A 54 3.27 -6.64 -3.71
C GLU A 54 1.76 -6.40 -3.64
N ILE A 55 1.27 -5.72 -2.59
CA ILE A 55 -0.17 -5.42 -2.47
C ILE A 55 -0.64 -4.44 -3.54
N THR A 56 0.21 -3.52 -3.97
CA THR A 56 -0.08 -2.57 -5.07
C THR A 56 -0.23 -3.33 -6.39
N GLU A 57 0.71 -4.24 -6.71
CA GLU A 57 0.61 -5.10 -7.88
C GLU A 57 -0.65 -5.97 -7.87
N LYS A 58 -1.00 -6.54 -6.71
CA LYS A 58 -2.25 -7.31 -6.55
C LYS A 58 -3.48 -6.45 -6.81
N ALA A 59 -3.49 -5.21 -6.32
CA ALA A 59 -4.60 -4.28 -6.50
C ALA A 59 -4.76 -3.86 -7.97
N ASP A 60 -3.65 -3.58 -8.66
CA ASP A 60 -3.67 -3.24 -10.09
C ASP A 60 -4.14 -4.43 -10.95
N LYS A 61 -3.73 -5.66 -10.61
CA LYS A 61 -4.15 -6.88 -11.32
C LYS A 61 -5.60 -7.31 -11.00
N TYR A 62 -6.20 -6.81 -9.92
CA TYR A 62 -7.54 -7.26 -9.46
C TYR A 62 -8.68 -6.97 -10.46
N PHE A 63 -8.54 -5.92 -11.28
CA PHE A 63 -9.54 -5.54 -12.29
C PHE A 63 -9.08 -5.81 -13.73
N SER A 64 -7.93 -6.46 -13.91
CA SER A 64 -7.43 -6.84 -15.23
C SER A 64 -8.09 -8.12 -15.76
#